data_AF-A0A358ECL9-F1
#
_entry.id   AF-A0A358ECL9-F1
#
_cell.length_a   1.000
_cell.length_b   1.000
_cell.length_c   1.000
_cell.angle_alpha   90.00
_cell.angle_beta   90.00
_cell.angle_gamma   90.00
#
_symmetry.space_group_name_H-M   'P 1'
#
loop_
_entity.id
_entity.type
_entity.pdbx_description
1 polymer ?
#
loop_
_entity_poly.entity_id
_entity_poly.type
_entity_poly.pdbx_seq_one_letter_code
_entity_poly.pdbx_strand_id
1 'polypeptide(L)'
;MVVKSPEKVSWRDRYPDEVTCVRCLEVYDQGRLDRMLWCDLCRFRARERAALYGWLGGVAFGLSCAAYVWIAIRPTDLIVGAWAATLATAVWIGQKVAREFIYGAMRFKNSRAAEAVPPSS
;
A
#
# COMPACT_ATOMS: atom_id res chain seq x y z
N MET A 1 24.08 27.34 -34.50
CA MET A 1 24.31 26.00 -33.93
C MET A 1 23.27 25.79 -32.83
N VAL A 2 22.28 24.93 -33.06
CA VAL A 2 21.25 24.63 -32.06
C VAL A 2 21.89 23.70 -31.02
N VAL A 3 22.14 24.22 -29.83
CA VAL A 3 22.57 23.42 -28.68
C VAL A 3 21.39 22.54 -28.31
N LYS A 4 21.41 21.27 -28.72
CA LYS A 4 20.48 20.26 -28.19
C LYS A 4 20.70 20.22 -26.67
N SER A 5 19.68 20.61 -25.91
CA SER A 5 19.62 20.34 -24.47
C SER A 5 20.01 18.88 -24.25
N PRO A 6 20.86 18.55 -23.26
CA PRO A 6 21.18 17.16 -22.98
C PRO A 6 19.87 16.40 -22.82
N GLU A 7 19.67 15.41 -23.68
CA GLU A 7 18.53 14.51 -23.65
C GLU A 7 18.48 13.94 -22.25
N LYS A 8 17.38 14.20 -21.54
CA LYS A 8 17.22 13.76 -20.16
C LYS A 8 17.09 12.25 -20.19
N VAL A 9 18.21 11.55 -20.04
CA VAL A 9 18.26 10.10 -19.91
C VAL A 9 17.32 9.72 -18.78
N SER A 10 16.15 9.22 -19.17
CA SER A 10 15.12 8.76 -18.26
C SER A 10 15.51 7.35 -17.86
N TRP A 11 15.29 6.97 -16.59
CA TRP A 11 15.46 5.57 -16.19
C TRP A 11 14.62 4.61 -17.05
N ARG A 12 13.61 5.14 -17.78
CA ARG A 12 12.77 4.38 -18.69
C ARG A 12 13.52 3.88 -19.92
N ASP A 13 14.48 4.65 -20.44
CA ASP A 13 15.22 4.34 -21.68
C ASP A 13 16.15 3.11 -21.53
N ARG A 14 16.29 2.59 -20.31
CA ARG A 14 17.12 1.40 -20.00
C ARG A 14 16.35 0.07 -20.15
N TYR A 15 15.04 0.11 -20.32
CA TYR A 15 14.21 -1.08 -20.43
C TYR A 15 13.59 -1.18 -21.83
N PRO A 16 13.35 -2.39 -22.35
CA PRO A 16 12.59 -2.56 -23.58
C PRO A 16 11.19 -1.95 -23.44
N ASP A 17 10.61 -1.48 -24.56
CA ASP A 17 9.29 -0.83 -24.61
C ASP A 17 8.18 -1.72 -24.02
N GLU A 18 8.39 -3.03 -24.05
CA GLU A 18 7.51 -4.05 -23.49
C GLU A 18 8.13 -4.66 -22.22
N VAL A 19 7.43 -4.54 -21.09
CA VAL A 19 7.86 -5.07 -19.80
C VAL A 19 6.73 -5.89 -19.16
N THR A 20 7.09 -6.98 -18.49
CA THR A 20 6.11 -7.83 -17.80
C THR A 20 5.69 -7.21 -16.47
N CYS A 21 4.38 -7.22 -16.21
CA CYS A 21 3.87 -6.85 -14.91
C CYS A 21 4.30 -7.89 -13.86
N VAL A 22 4.92 -7.43 -12.78
CA VAL A 22 5.45 -8.31 -11.72
C VAL A 22 4.37 -9.14 -10.99
N ARG A 23 3.11 -8.71 -11.06
CA ARG A 23 1.97 -9.35 -10.38
C ARG A 23 1.21 -10.32 -11.27
N CYS A 24 0.77 -9.89 -12.46
CA CYS A 24 -0.03 -10.72 -13.37
C CYS A 24 0.81 -11.42 -14.44
N LEU A 25 2.11 -11.09 -14.58
CA LEU A 25 3.05 -11.65 -15.56
C LEU A 25 2.67 -11.43 -17.03
N GLU A 26 1.61 -10.66 -17.30
CA GLU A 26 1.27 -10.21 -18.65
C GLU A 26 2.22 -9.09 -19.10
N VAL A 27 2.45 -9.02 -20.42
CA VAL A 27 3.28 -8.01 -21.08
C VAL A 27 2.47 -6.74 -21.28
N TYR A 28 3.04 -5.61 -20.87
CA TYR A 28 2.45 -4.29 -21.08
C TYR A 28 3.51 -3.33 -21.62
N ASP A 29 3.04 -2.32 -22.35
CA ASP A 29 3.84 -1.14 -22.66
C ASP A 29 4.34 -0.48 -21.36
N GLN A 30 5.61 -0.12 -21.32
CA GLN A 30 6.28 0.45 -20.16
C GLN A 30 5.57 1.71 -19.62
N GLY A 31 4.93 2.50 -20.49
CA GLY A 31 4.15 3.67 -20.13
C GLY A 31 2.92 3.36 -19.28
N ARG A 32 2.42 2.12 -19.31
CA ARG A 32 1.25 1.65 -18.54
C ARG A 32 1.63 1.00 -17.20
N LEU A 33 2.93 0.94 -16.88
CA LEU A 33 3.45 0.36 -15.65
C LEU A 33 3.92 1.47 -14.70
N ASP A 34 3.57 1.35 -13.41
CA ASP A 34 4.08 2.25 -12.36
C ASP A 34 5.57 1.95 -12.05
N ARG A 35 6.21 2.75 -11.20
CA ARG A 35 7.61 2.57 -10.73
C ARG A 35 7.90 1.18 -10.11
N MET A 36 6.86 0.44 -9.73
CA MET A 36 6.95 -0.92 -9.18
C MET A 36 6.73 -2.01 -10.25
N LEU A 37 6.61 -1.65 -11.53
CA LEU A 37 6.27 -2.55 -12.64
C LEU A 37 4.93 -3.27 -12.42
N TRP A 38 3.95 -2.54 -11.87
CA TRP A 38 2.59 -3.03 -11.69
C TRP A 38 1.67 -2.34 -12.70
N CYS A 39 0.82 -3.11 -13.37
CA CYS A 39 -0.24 -2.57 -14.21
C CYS A 39 -1.34 -1.93 -13.35
N ASP A 40 -2.14 -1.05 -13.96
CA ASP A 40 -3.21 -0.30 -13.27
C ASP A 40 -4.21 -1.22 -12.56
N LEU A 41 -4.57 -2.36 -13.16
CA LEU A 41 -5.50 -3.32 -12.56
C LEU A 41 -4.92 -3.95 -11.29
N CYS A 42 -3.65 -4.36 -11.33
CA CYS A 42 -2.97 -4.92 -10.17
C CYS A 42 -2.81 -3.89 -9.05
N ARG A 43 -2.55 -2.63 -9.41
CA ARG A 43 -2.47 -1.51 -8.48
C ARG A 43 -3.82 -1.23 -7.83
N PHE A 44 -4.91 -1.22 -8.60
CA PHE A 44 -6.26 -1.01 -8.07
C PHE A 44 -6.64 -2.10 -7.06
N ARG A 45 -6.46 -3.37 -7.44
CA ARG A 45 -6.72 -4.52 -6.55
C ARG A 45 -5.88 -4.47 -5.26
N ALA A 46 -4.61 -4.07 -5.37
CA ALA A 46 -3.74 -3.93 -4.20
C ALA A 46 -4.22 -2.81 -3.27
N ARG A 47 -4.67 -1.67 -3.81
CA ARG A 47 -5.22 -0.56 -3.03
C ARG A 47 -6.53 -0.93 -2.34
N GLU A 48 -7.41 -1.65 -3.03
CA GLU A 48 -8.67 -2.14 -2.46
C GLU A 48 -8.42 -3.10 -1.30
N ARG A 49 -7.52 -4.07 -1.47
CA ARG A 49 -7.11 -4.95 -0.37
C ARG A 49 -6.47 -4.16 0.78
N ALA A 50 -5.57 -3.22 0.49
CA ALA A 50 -4.96 -2.38 1.52
C ALA A 50 -6.01 -1.56 2.28
N ALA A 51 -7.09 -1.12 1.64
CA ALA A 51 -8.19 -0.42 2.29
C ALA A 51 -8.98 -1.34 3.22
N LEU A 52 -9.32 -2.55 2.76
CA LEU A 52 -10.01 -3.56 3.58
C LEU A 52 -9.18 -3.96 4.81
N TYR A 53 -7.90 -4.28 4.60
CA TYR A 53 -7.03 -4.63 5.71
C TYR A 53 -6.69 -3.43 6.59
N GLY A 54 -6.65 -2.21 6.03
CA GLY A 54 -6.55 -0.98 6.80
C GLY A 54 -7.69 -0.86 7.79
N TRP A 55 -8.93 -1.05 7.34
CA TRP A 55 -10.11 -1.07 8.22
C TRP A 55 -10.03 -2.15 9.30
N LEU A 56 -9.66 -3.38 8.94
CA LEU A 56 -9.47 -4.47 9.92
C LEU A 56 -8.43 -4.10 10.98
N GLY A 57 -7.28 -3.55 10.57
CA GLY A 57 -6.23 -3.10 11.49
C GLY A 57 -6.68 -1.96 12.40
N GLY A 58 -7.39 -0.97 11.86
CA GLY A 58 -7.95 0.14 12.62
C GLY A 58 -8.97 -0.30 13.67
N VAL A 59 -9.89 -1.20 13.30
CA VAL A 59 -10.89 -1.75 14.23
C VAL A 59 -10.23 -2.59 15.32
N ALA A 60 -9.29 -3.48 14.95
CA ALA A 60 -8.57 -4.29 15.91
C ALA A 60 -7.80 -3.42 16.93
N PHE A 61 -7.15 -2.35 16.45
CA PHE A 61 -6.47 -1.39 17.32
C PHE A 61 -7.44 -0.64 18.24
N GLY A 62 -8.54 -0.12 17.71
CA GLY A 62 -9.56 0.57 18.51
C GLY A 62 -10.20 -0.32 19.57
N LEU A 63 -10.51 -1.57 19.24
CA LEU A 63 -11.01 -2.56 20.20
C LEU A 63 -9.98 -2.86 21.30
N SER A 64 -8.71 -2.96 20.92
CA SER A 64 -7.62 -3.16 21.90
C SER A 64 -7.50 -1.97 22.85
N CYS A 65 -7.59 -0.73 22.33
CA CYS A 65 -7.65 0.48 23.16
C CYS A 65 -8.89 0.50 24.06
N ALA A 66 -10.06 0.15 23.54
CA ALA A 66 -11.29 0.11 24.32
C ALA A 66 -11.20 -0.91 25.47
N ALA A 67 -10.69 -2.11 25.20
CA ALA A 67 -10.45 -3.14 26.20
C ALA A 67 -9.45 -2.65 27.27
N TYR A 68 -8.36 -2.01 26.85
CA TYR A 68 -7.37 -1.45 27.77
C TYR A 68 -7.96 -0.38 28.68
N VAL A 69 -8.69 0.59 28.13
CA VAL A 69 -9.37 1.65 28.89
C VAL A 69 -10.32 1.03 29.93
N TRP A 70 -11.10 0.02 29.53
CA TRP A 70 -12.08 -0.61 30.40
C TRP A 70 -11.44 -1.38 31.57
N ILE A 71 -10.37 -2.13 31.30
CA ILE A 71 -9.72 -3.00 32.30
C ILE A 71 -8.79 -2.19 33.21
N ALA A 72 -7.95 -1.33 32.64
CA ALA A 72 -6.87 -0.65 33.34
C ALA A 72 -7.29 0.73 33.88
N ILE A 73 -8.01 1.54 33.10
CA ILE A 73 -8.35 2.92 33.48
C ILE A 73 -9.66 2.98 34.25
N ARG A 74 -10.63 2.09 33.95
CA ARG A 74 -11.99 2.07 34.51
C ARG A 74 -12.68 3.44 34.37
N PRO A 75 -13.19 3.76 33.18
CA PRO A 75 -13.71 5.09 32.89
C PRO A 75 -14.86 5.45 33.83
N THR A 76 -14.84 6.68 34.35
CA THR A 76 -15.99 7.27 35.05
C THR A 76 -17.04 7.74 34.05
N ASP A 77 -18.33 7.59 34.37
CA ASP A 77 -19.46 7.94 33.50
C ASP A 77 -19.64 9.45 33.24
N LEU A 78 -18.78 10.29 33.83
CA LEU A 78 -18.87 11.74 33.75
C LEU A 78 -18.63 12.31 32.32
N ILE A 79 -17.84 11.61 31.49
CA ILE A 79 -17.39 12.11 30.17
C ILE A 79 -17.44 11.03 29.07
N VAL A 80 -18.56 10.31 28.95
CA VAL A 80 -18.75 9.24 27.95
C VAL A 80 -18.45 9.71 26.51
N GLY A 81 -18.82 10.94 26.16
CA GLY A 81 -18.54 11.50 24.84
C GLY A 81 -17.05 11.62 24.51
N ALA A 82 -16.22 11.99 25.50
CA ALA A 82 -14.77 12.11 25.30
C ALA A 82 -14.11 10.74 25.08
N TRP A 83 -14.60 9.70 25.77
CA TRP A 83 -14.14 8.33 25.58
C TRP A 83 -14.49 7.81 24.18
N ALA A 84 -15.74 8.03 23.74
CA ALA A 84 -16.17 7.65 22.39
C ALA A 84 -15.33 8.35 21.31
N ALA A 85 -15.10 9.66 21.45
CA ALA A 85 -14.28 10.42 20.50
C ALA A 85 -12.82 9.92 20.43
N THR A 86 -12.25 9.55 21.58
CA THR A 86 -10.89 9.00 21.67
C THR A 86 -10.78 7.67 20.93
N LEU A 87 -11.73 6.75 21.15
CA LEU A 87 -11.76 5.45 20.48
C LEU A 87 -11.98 5.59 18.97
N ALA A 88 -12.89 6.48 18.55
CA ALA A 88 -13.11 6.76 17.14
C ALA A 88 -11.84 7.30 16.46
N THR A 89 -11.11 8.18 17.15
CA THR A 89 -9.83 8.73 16.68
C THR A 89 -8.76 7.63 16.59
N ALA A 90 -8.69 6.74 17.59
CA ALA A 90 -7.77 5.60 17.57
C ALA A 90 -8.02 4.69 16.36
N VAL A 91 -9.28 4.34 16.08
CA VAL A 91 -9.65 3.57 14.87
C VAL A 91 -9.25 4.33 13.60
N TRP A 92 -9.51 5.64 13.55
CA TRP A 92 -9.22 6.46 12.38
C TRP A 92 -7.73 6.60 12.06
N ILE A 93 -6.89 6.76 13.07
CA ILE A 93 -5.44 6.76 12.90
C ILE A 93 -4.96 5.35 12.54
N GLY A 94 -5.43 4.34 13.29
CA GLY A 94 -5.07 2.94 13.10
C GLY A 94 -5.33 2.47 11.68
N GLN A 95 -6.48 2.82 11.09
CA GLN A 95 -6.80 2.41 9.71
C GLN A 95 -5.82 2.99 8.67
N LYS A 96 -5.42 4.26 8.83
CA LYS A 96 -4.50 4.92 7.91
C LYS A 96 -3.12 4.30 7.99
N VAL A 97 -2.64 4.08 9.21
CA VAL A 97 -1.34 3.47 9.46
C VAL A 97 -1.31 2.04 8.93
N ALA A 98 -2.31 1.22 9.27
CA ALA A 98 -2.40 -0.17 8.81
C ALA A 98 -2.43 -0.26 7.28
N ARG A 99 -3.20 0.61 6.60
CA ARG A 99 -3.25 0.66 5.13
C ARG A 99 -1.87 0.90 4.51
N GLU A 100 -1.12 1.88 5.02
CA GLU A 100 0.23 2.19 4.51
C GLU A 100 1.22 1.07 4.79
N PHE A 101 1.19 0.47 5.99
CA PHE A 101 2.03 -0.69 6.31
C PHE A 101 1.76 -1.89 5.41
N ILE A 102 0.49 -2.18 5.12
CA ILE A 102 0.11 -3.33 4.30
C ILE A 102 0.45 -3.09 2.83
N TYR A 103 0.24 -1.86 2.34
CA TYR A 103 0.70 -1.49 1.00
C TYR A 103 2.23 -1.58 0.88
N GLY A 104 2.97 -1.12 1.91
CA GLY A 104 4.41 -1.30 2.01
C GLY A 104 4.83 -2.77 2.05
N ALA A 105 4.19 -3.60 2.87
CA ALA A 105 4.47 -5.03 2.95
C ALA A 105 4.20 -5.76 1.62
N MET A 106 3.15 -5.37 0.90
CA MET A 106 2.86 -5.88 -0.45
C MET A 106 3.91 -5.49 -1.49
N ARG A 107 4.67 -4.42 -1.25
CA ARG A 107 5.81 -4.03 -2.08
C ARG A 107 7.03 -4.92 -1.82
N PHE A 108 7.27 -5.31 -0.57
CA PHE A 108 8.39 -6.18 -0.19
C PHE A 108 8.13 -7.67 -0.49
N LYS A 109 6.88 -8.13 -0.39
CA LYS A 109 6.48 -9.49 -0.77
C LYS A 109 6.40 -9.62 -2.29
N ASN A 110 7.57 -9.69 -2.93
CA ASN A 110 7.71 -9.95 -4.36
C ASN A 110 8.33 -11.32 -4.63
N SER A 111 7.72 -12.38 -4.10
CA SER A 111 8.18 -13.76 -4.32
C SER A 111 8.12 -14.20 -5.78
N ARG A 112 7.20 -13.62 -6.58
CA ARG A 112 7.04 -13.96 -8.00
C ARG A 112 8.14 -13.41 -8.91
N ALA A 113 8.79 -12.29 -8.55
CA ALA A 113 9.98 -11.83 -9.27
C ALA A 113 11.23 -12.67 -8.97
N ALA A 114 11.27 -13.35 -7.82
CA ALA A 114 12.33 -14.32 -7.51
C ALA A 114 12.13 -15.65 -8.25
N GLU A 115 10.89 -15.99 -8.61
CA GLU A 115 10.50 -17.22 -9.33
C GLU A 115 10.35 -17.02 -10.86
N ALA A 116 10.47 -15.79 -11.36
CA ALA A 116 10.35 -15.52 -12.78
C ALA A 116 11.59 -16.03 -13.53
N VAL A 117 11.42 -17.11 -14.29
CA VAL A 117 12.38 -17.55 -15.30
C VAL A 117 12.30 -16.54 -16.46
N PRO A 118 13.40 -15.85 -16.82
CA PRO A 118 13.37 -14.92 -17.96
C PRO A 118 13.01 -15.68 -19.24
N PRO A 119 12.26 -15.07 -20.18
CA PRO A 119 12.00 -15.68 -21.48
C PRO A 119 13.34 -15.98 -22.15
N SER A 120 13.50 -17.21 -22.65
CA SER A 120 14.71 -17.60 -23.39
C SER A 120 14.85 -16.72 -24.62
N SER A 121 15.97 -16.01 -24.69
CA SER A 121 16.43 -15.22 -25.84
C SER A 121 16.43 -16.02 -27.13
#